data_AF-A0A945VUV2-F1
#
_entry.id   AF-A0A945VUV2-F1
#
_cell.length_a   1.000
_cell.length_b   1.000
_cell.length_c   1.000
_cell.angle_alpha   90.00
_cell.angle_beta   90.00
_cell.angle_gamma   90.00
#
_symmetry.space_group_name_H-M   'P 1'
#
loop_
_entity.id
_entity.type
_entity.pdbx_description
1 polymer ?
#
loop_
_entity_poly.entity_id
_entity_poly.type
_entity_poly.pdbx_seq_one_letter_code
_entity_poly.pdbx_strand_id
1 'polypeptide(L)'
;METGVDIINFDAFGYMDSMLMYRNEVRSFLERGGIIAWGIVPTTDSIKDITIGDLMDKMTSAVDRLVDSGIDQKLIITNSLITPSCGTGTMPLEDAKKAMTLTHELTVKLKDKYSIT
;
A
#
# COMPACT_ATOMS: atom_id res chain seq x y z
N MET A 1 -6.91 15.80 1.22
CA MET A 1 -6.28 15.44 -0.07
C MET A 1 -6.71 16.38 -1.20
N GLU A 2 -6.78 17.69 -0.94
CA GLU A 2 -7.36 18.71 -1.84
C GLU A 2 -6.31 19.32 -2.79
N THR A 3 -5.15 18.69 -2.88
CA THR A 3 -4.08 19.07 -3.80
C THR A 3 -4.39 18.53 -5.20
N GLY A 4 -3.92 19.23 -6.24
CA GLY A 4 -4.03 18.79 -7.64
C GLY A 4 -3.03 17.70 -8.03
N VAL A 5 -2.58 16.87 -7.09
CA VAL A 5 -1.62 15.78 -7.37
C VAL A 5 -2.33 14.53 -7.86
N ASP A 6 -1.65 13.77 -8.71
CA ASP A 6 -2.15 12.51 -9.25
C ASP A 6 -1.86 11.31 -8.35
N ILE A 7 -0.73 11.35 -7.62
CA ILE A 7 -0.26 10.23 -6.78
C ILE A 7 0.06 10.72 -5.36
N ILE A 8 -0.46 10.02 -4.36
CA ILE A 8 -0.05 10.18 -2.96
C ILE A 8 0.75 8.95 -2.54
N ASN A 9 2.03 9.17 -2.24
CA ASN A 9 2.92 8.15 -1.70
C ASN A 9 3.21 8.43 -0.22
N PHE A 10 3.05 7.43 0.64
CA PHE A 10 3.21 7.57 2.08
C PHE A 10 3.61 6.25 2.74
N ASP A 11 4.13 6.32 3.97
CA ASP A 11 4.45 5.15 4.78
C ASP A 11 3.17 4.49 5.31
N ALA A 12 2.64 3.55 4.53
CA ALA A 12 1.52 2.73 4.91
C ALA A 12 1.90 1.63 5.92
N PHE A 13 3.17 1.30 6.08
CA PHE A 13 3.59 0.31 7.08
C PHE A 13 3.34 0.86 8.50
N GLY A 14 3.81 2.08 8.77
CA GLY A 14 3.66 2.76 10.06
C GLY A 14 2.33 3.50 10.24
N TYR A 15 1.75 4.06 9.16
CA TYR A 15 0.66 5.04 9.26
C TYR A 15 -0.62 4.64 8.51
N MET A 16 -0.84 3.34 8.27
CA MET A 16 -2.08 2.83 7.66
C MET A 16 -3.32 3.36 8.38
N ASP A 17 -3.37 3.23 9.71
CA ASP A 17 -4.54 3.61 10.49
C ASP A 17 -4.86 5.10 10.40
N SER A 18 -3.83 5.94 10.42
CA SER A 18 -3.97 7.38 10.25
C SER A 18 -4.59 7.72 8.89
N MET A 19 -4.16 7.06 7.81
CA MET A 19 -4.73 7.24 6.47
C MET A 19 -6.20 6.83 6.42
N LEU A 20 -6.54 5.67 7.01
CA LEU A 20 -7.89 5.12 6.99
C LEU A 20 -8.90 5.94 7.82
N MET A 21 -8.44 6.80 8.74
CA MET A 21 -9.32 7.76 9.42
C MET A 21 -9.93 8.78 8.43
N TYR A 22 -9.21 9.14 7.36
CA TYR A 22 -9.61 10.08 6.30
C TYR A 22 -10.31 9.39 5.13
N ARG A 23 -11.15 8.39 5.41
CA ARG A 23 -11.83 7.58 4.38
C ARG A 23 -12.66 8.39 3.37
N ASN A 24 -13.24 9.52 3.79
CA ASN A 24 -14.01 10.38 2.88
C ASN A 24 -13.09 11.07 1.88
N GLU A 25 -11.95 11.57 2.34
CA GLU A 25 -10.94 12.20 1.52
C GLU A 25 -10.25 11.18 0.60
N VAL A 26 -10.01 9.97 1.10
CA VAL A 26 -9.53 8.83 0.29
C VAL A 26 -10.54 8.51 -0.81
N ARG A 27 -11.83 8.40 -0.49
CA ARG A 27 -12.89 8.20 -1.49
C ARG A 27 -12.82 9.27 -2.57
N SER A 28 -12.89 10.55 -2.20
CA SER A 28 -12.87 11.66 -3.14
C SER A 28 -11.57 11.74 -3.94
N PHE A 29 -10.45 11.24 -3.40
CA PHE A 29 -9.19 11.14 -4.14
C PHE A 29 -9.21 10.06 -5.21
N LEU A 30 -9.70 8.87 -4.88
CA LEU A 30 -9.81 7.77 -5.82
C LEU A 30 -10.85 8.06 -6.91
N GLU A 31 -12.01 8.61 -6.55
CA GLU A 31 -13.09 8.95 -7.48
C GLU A 31 -12.69 9.97 -8.54
N ARG A 32 -11.77 10.89 -8.22
CA ARG A 32 -11.21 11.85 -9.21
C ARG A 32 -10.07 11.27 -10.05
N GLY A 33 -9.76 9.98 -9.90
CA GLY A 33 -8.69 9.29 -10.64
C GLY A 33 -7.32 9.30 -9.95
N GLY A 34 -7.24 9.76 -8.70
CA GLY A 34 -6.01 9.74 -7.92
C GLY A 34 -5.54 8.33 -7.59
N ILE A 35 -4.23 8.15 -7.40
CA ILE A 35 -3.58 6.87 -7.11
C ILE A 35 -2.92 6.93 -5.74
N ILE A 36 -3.15 5.92 -4.91
CA ILE A 36 -2.44 5.76 -3.64
C ILE A 36 -1.29 4.78 -3.83
N ALA A 37 -0.07 5.25 -3.61
CA ALA A 37 1.09 4.41 -3.43
C ALA A 37 1.20 4.01 -1.96
N TRP A 38 0.83 2.76 -1.67
CA TRP A 38 0.90 2.15 -0.35
C TRP A 38 2.35 1.75 -0.08
N GLY A 39 3.10 2.62 0.60
CA GLY A 39 4.44 2.36 1.10
C GLY A 39 4.39 1.36 2.25
N ILE A 40 4.07 0.10 1.96
CA ILE A 40 3.75 -0.90 2.98
C ILE A 40 4.89 -1.86 3.28
N VAL A 41 5.88 -2.00 2.39
CA VAL A 41 7.05 -2.84 2.69
C VAL A 41 8.02 -2.03 3.57
N PRO A 42 8.34 -2.49 4.80
CA PRO A 42 9.18 -1.72 5.70
C PRO A 42 10.59 -1.55 5.17
N THR A 43 11.15 -0.37 5.40
CA THR A 43 12.56 -0.04 5.10
C THR A 43 13.38 0.20 6.37
N THR A 44 12.86 -0.28 7.50
CA THR A 44 13.50 -0.33 8.82
C THR A 44 13.94 -1.76 9.14
N ASP A 45 14.52 -1.98 10.33
CA ASP A 45 14.89 -3.32 10.81
C ASP A 45 13.72 -4.33 10.81
N SER A 46 12.47 -3.86 10.84
CA SER A 46 11.28 -4.71 10.71
C SER A 46 11.28 -5.56 9.45
N ILE A 47 12.04 -5.19 8.40
CA ILE A 47 12.19 -5.99 7.18
C ILE A 47 12.78 -7.37 7.45
N LYS A 48 13.54 -7.56 8.53
CA LYS A 48 14.20 -8.84 8.86
C LYS A 48 13.21 -9.92 9.23
N ASP A 49 12.15 -9.55 9.96
CA ASP A 49 11.16 -10.48 10.48
C ASP A 49 9.86 -10.50 9.68
N ILE A 50 9.55 -9.44 8.93
CA ILE A 50 8.32 -9.37 8.13
C ILE A 50 8.24 -10.49 7.11
N THR A 51 7.06 -11.06 6.97
CA THR A 51 6.72 -12.07 5.97
C THR A 51 5.77 -11.51 4.92
N ILE A 52 5.64 -12.25 3.82
CA ILE A 52 4.63 -11.91 2.81
C ILE A 52 3.20 -12.04 3.34
N GLY A 53 2.96 -12.94 4.31
CA GLY A 53 1.65 -13.10 4.95
C GLY A 53 1.24 -11.85 5.72
N ASP A 54 2.16 -11.30 6.53
CA ASP A 54 1.90 -10.08 7.31
C ASP A 54 1.54 -8.90 6.40
N LEU A 55 2.23 -8.76 5.28
CA LEU A 55 1.99 -7.70 4.30
C LEU A 55 0.65 -7.89 3.57
N MET A 56 0.32 -9.13 3.20
CA MET A 56 -0.98 -9.47 2.61
C MET A 56 -2.10 -9.12 3.58
N ASP A 57 -2.04 -9.59 4.83
CA ASP A 57 -3.07 -9.36 5.84
C ASP A 57 -3.28 -7.86 6.10
N LYS A 58 -2.17 -7.11 6.20
CA LYS A 58 -2.21 -5.66 6.40
C LYS A 58 -2.83 -4.92 5.21
N MET A 59 -2.49 -5.30 3.97
CA MET A 59 -3.13 -4.71 2.78
C MET A 59 -4.60 -5.08 2.68
N THR A 60 -4.96 -6.35 2.84
CA THR A 60 -6.34 -6.81 2.68
C THR A 60 -7.23 -6.20 3.75
N SER A 61 -6.76 -6.12 5.00
CA SER A 61 -7.50 -5.44 6.07
C SER A 61 -7.75 -3.96 5.76
N ALA A 62 -6.79 -3.26 5.16
CA ALA A 62 -6.95 -1.88 4.75
C ALA A 62 -8.00 -1.73 3.63
N VAL A 63 -7.96 -2.61 2.63
CA VAL A 63 -8.96 -2.67 1.55
C VAL A 63 -10.34 -2.93 2.12
N ASP A 64 -10.49 -3.94 2.98
CA ASP A 64 -11.77 -4.33 3.58
C ASP A 64 -12.37 -3.16 4.39
N ARG A 65 -11.55 -2.43 5.17
CA ARG A 65 -12.01 -1.24 5.92
C ARG A 65 -12.49 -0.10 5.02
N LEU A 66 -11.84 0.10 3.87
CA LEU A 66 -12.30 1.09 2.89
C LEU A 66 -13.58 0.64 2.19
N VAL A 67 -13.72 -0.65 1.90
CA VAL A 67 -14.95 -1.24 1.35
C VAL A 67 -16.10 -1.11 2.34
N ASP A 68 -15.88 -1.40 3.62
CA ASP A 68 -16.87 -1.26 4.70
C ASP A 68 -17.31 0.20 4.88
N SER A 69 -16.45 1.15 4.51
CA SER A 69 -16.82 2.58 4.46
C SER A 69 -17.61 2.98 3.21
N GLY A 70 -17.85 2.03 2.31
CA GLY A 70 -18.63 2.14 1.07
C GLY A 70 -17.83 2.55 -0.15
N ILE A 71 -16.50 2.39 -0.15
CA ILE A 71 -15.68 2.66 -1.35
C ILE A 71 -15.64 1.39 -2.19
N ASP A 72 -15.86 1.52 -3.50
CA ASP A 72 -15.84 0.36 -4.40
C ASP A 72 -14.48 -0.34 -4.39
N GLN A 73 -14.47 -1.66 -4.22
CA GLN A 73 -13.24 -2.45 -4.13
C GLN A 73 -12.41 -2.33 -5.40
N LYS A 74 -13.05 -2.37 -6.58
CA LYS A 74 -12.34 -2.26 -7.85
C LYS A 74 -11.67 -0.89 -7.95
N LEU A 75 -12.35 0.19 -7.55
CA LEU A 75 -11.76 1.53 -7.50
C LEU A 75 -10.52 1.60 -6.60
N ILE A 76 -10.57 1.02 -5.39
CA ILE A 76 -9.39 0.99 -4.49
C ILE A 76 -8.23 0.27 -5.18
N ILE A 77 -8.50 -0.91 -5.72
CA ILE A 77 -7.48 -1.80 -6.26
C ILE A 77 -6.87 -1.27 -7.56
N THR A 78 -7.67 -0.73 -8.49
CA THR A 78 -7.17 -0.18 -9.75
C THR A 78 -6.39 1.12 -9.57
N ASN A 79 -6.61 1.81 -8.45
CA ASN A 79 -5.95 3.07 -8.11
C ASN A 79 -4.88 2.88 -7.02
N SER A 80 -4.28 1.70 -6.95
CA SER A 80 -3.24 1.37 -5.98
C SER A 80 -1.90 1.07 -6.64
N LEU A 81 -0.83 1.58 -6.02
CA LEU A 81 0.54 1.14 -6.26
C LEU A 81 1.12 0.56 -4.97
N ILE A 82 1.94 -0.48 -5.09
CA ILE A 82 2.66 -1.05 -3.95
C ILE A 82 4.09 -0.56 -4.01
N THR A 83 4.57 -0.01 -2.90
CA THR A 83 5.92 0.53 -2.80
C THR A 83 6.57 0.17 -1.46
N PRO A 84 7.91 0.27 -1.36
CA PRO A 84 8.55 0.37 -0.05
C PRO A 84 8.10 1.63 0.70
N SER A 85 8.01 1.53 2.02
CA SER A 85 7.65 2.62 2.95
C SER A 85 8.52 3.88 2.82
N CYS A 86 9.78 3.71 2.43
CA CYS A 86 10.71 4.80 2.15
C CYS A 86 11.78 4.34 1.15
N GLY A 87 12.81 5.15 0.92
CA GLY A 87 13.97 4.74 0.12
C GLY A 87 14.80 3.65 0.81
N THR A 88 15.39 2.75 0.03
CA THR A 88 16.26 1.66 0.54
C THR A 88 17.75 2.03 0.58
N GLY A 89 18.10 3.30 0.30
CA GLY A 89 19.49 3.72 0.06
C GLY A 89 20.43 3.62 1.27
N THR A 90 19.89 3.59 2.49
CA THR A 90 20.67 3.46 3.74
C THR A 90 20.66 2.04 4.31
N MET A 91 19.95 1.11 3.68
CA MET A 91 19.82 -0.26 4.16
C MET A 91 21.03 -1.12 3.73
N PRO A 92 21.40 -2.16 4.49
CA PRO A 92 22.27 -3.21 3.99
C PRO A 92 21.73 -3.81 2.68
N LEU A 93 22.63 -4.20 1.76
CA LEU A 93 22.24 -4.71 0.44
C LEU A 93 21.23 -5.86 0.50
N GLU A 94 21.41 -6.79 1.43
CA GLU A 94 20.51 -7.94 1.58
C GLU A 94 19.12 -7.53 2.06
N ASP A 95 19.02 -6.56 2.97
CA ASP A 95 17.75 -6.02 3.44
C ASP A 95 17.04 -5.22 2.34
N ALA A 96 17.81 -4.44 1.55
CA ALA A 96 17.28 -3.71 0.39
C ALA A 96 16.74 -4.66 -0.70
N LYS A 97 17.47 -5.75 -0.99
CA LYS A 97 17.00 -6.82 -1.89
C LYS A 97 15.72 -7.45 -1.36
N LYS A 98 15.67 -7.80 -0.06
CA LYS A 98 14.48 -8.37 0.56
C LYS A 98 13.27 -7.44 0.43
N ALA A 99 13.44 -6.14 0.70
CA ALA A 99 12.38 -5.15 0.54
C ALA A 99 11.84 -5.09 -0.90
N MET A 100 12.72 -5.08 -1.90
CA MET A 100 12.31 -5.06 -3.31
C MET A 100 11.63 -6.37 -3.73
N THR A 101 12.14 -7.53 -3.29
CA THR A 101 11.53 -8.84 -3.54
C THR A 101 10.13 -8.93 -2.95
N LEU A 102 9.95 -8.53 -1.69
CA LEU A 102 8.63 -8.54 -1.03
C LEU A 102 7.67 -7.54 -1.67
N THR A 103 8.15 -6.39 -2.13
CA THR A 103 7.33 -5.42 -2.88
C THR A 103 6.76 -6.06 -4.15
N HIS A 104 7.61 -6.77 -4.91
CA HIS A 104 7.19 -7.48 -6.11
C HIS A 104 6.22 -8.64 -5.78
N GLU A 105 6.58 -9.49 -4.81
CA GLU A 105 5.77 -10.65 -4.43
C GLU A 105 4.38 -10.23 -3.93
N LEU A 106 4.30 -9.16 -3.13
CA LEU A 106 3.04 -8.60 -2.65
C LEU A 106 2.18 -8.12 -3.81
N THR A 107 2.79 -7.41 -4.78
CA THR A 107 2.08 -6.95 -5.98
C THR A 107 1.47 -8.12 -6.75
N VAL A 108 2.24 -9.19 -6.97
CA VAL A 108 1.76 -10.38 -7.69
C VAL A 108 0.61 -11.07 -6.95
N LYS A 109 0.74 -11.26 -5.63
CA LYS A 109 -0.30 -11.91 -4.83
C LYS A 109 -1.59 -11.09 -4.74
N LEU A 110 -1.49 -9.77 -4.65
CA LEU A 110 -2.67 -8.89 -4.67
C LEU A 110 -3.35 -8.92 -6.05
N LYS A 111 -2.57 -8.91 -7.13
CA LYS A 111 -3.10 -9.06 -8.49
C LYS A 111 -3.88 -10.36 -8.67
N ASP A 112 -3.32 -11.48 -8.19
CA ASP A 112 -3.99 -12.78 -8.20
C ASP A 112 -5.28 -12.76 -7.35
N LYS A 113 -5.20 -12.30 -6.10
CA LYS A 113 -6.36 -12.21 -5.18
C LYS A 113 -7.52 -11.40 -5.78
N TYR A 114 -7.24 -10.30 -6.47
CA TYR A 114 -8.25 -9.39 -7.00
C TYR A 114 -8.49 -9.54 -8.51
N SER A 115 -7.95 -10.58 -9.16
CA SER A 115 -8.12 -10.85 -10.60
C SER A 115 -7.76 -9.66 -11.52
N ILE A 116 -6.63 -8.99 -11.23
CA ILE A 116 -6.11 -7.85 -11.98
C ILE A 116 -4.85 -8.24 -12.75
N THR A 117 -4.77 -7.88 -14.04
CA THR A 117 -3.65 -8.20 -14.93
C THR A 117 -2.39 -7.39 -14.61
#